data_AF-A0A094GZ82-F1
#
_entry.id   AF-A0A094GZ82-F1
#
_cell.length_a   1.000
_cell.length_b   1.000
_cell.length_c   1.000
_cell.angle_alpha   90.00
_cell.angle_beta   90.00
_cell.angle_gamma   90.00
#
_symmetry.space_group_name_H-M   'P 1'
#
loop_
_entity.id
_entity.type
_entity.pdbx_description
1 polymer ?
#
loop_
_entity_poly.entity_id
_entity_poly.type
_entity_poly.pdbx_seq_one_letter_code
_entity_poly.pdbx_strand_id
1 'polypeptide(L)'
;MSAPIRAYRIAAIPGDGIGIEVVAAALEVVKAAIKASGSSFEIAVTHFPWGNAYFKESGSYLPEDFPKTLKGYDAILFGAVGAAGKPTKGSFL
;
A
#
# COMPACT_ATOMS: atom_id res chain seq x y z
N MET A 1 26.34 19.11 -15.20
CA MET A 1 25.98 17.82 -14.58
C MET A 1 24.50 17.90 -14.23
N SER A 2 23.68 16.93 -14.66
CA SER A 2 22.24 16.92 -14.33
C SER A 2 22.05 16.61 -12.85
N ALA A 3 21.08 17.23 -12.19
CA ALA A 3 20.75 16.94 -10.79
C ALA A 3 20.32 15.46 -10.64
N PRO A 4 20.58 14.82 -9.49
CA PRO A 4 20.16 13.43 -9.28
C PRO A 4 18.63 13.32 -9.34
N ILE A 5 18.15 12.29 -10.04
CA ILE A 5 16.72 11.95 -10.11
C ILE A 5 16.25 11.59 -8.69
N ARG A 6 15.24 12.31 -8.19
CA ARG A 6 14.65 12.02 -6.89
C ARG A 6 13.72 10.81 -7.01
N ALA A 7 13.90 9.81 -6.15
CA ALA A 7 12.98 8.69 -6.02
C ALA A 7 12.18 8.82 -4.71
N TYR A 8 10.86 8.91 -4.80
CA TYR A 8 9.97 8.91 -3.64
C TYR A 8 9.66 7.47 -3.20
N ARG A 9 9.92 7.15 -1.94
CA ARG A 9 9.68 5.82 -1.37
C ARG A 9 8.23 5.70 -0.96
N ILE A 10 7.51 4.76 -1.58
CA ILE A 10 6.10 4.50 -1.33
C ILE A 10 5.95 3.14 -0.65
N ALA A 11 5.35 3.11 0.53
CA ALA A 11 4.93 1.87 1.18
C ALA A 11 3.55 1.48 0.63
N ALA A 12 3.48 0.44 -0.19
CA ALA A 12 2.22 -0.12 -0.67
C ALA A 12 1.75 -1.23 0.29
N ILE A 13 0.58 -1.04 0.89
CA ILE A 13 -0.05 -2.00 1.80
C ILE A 13 -1.40 -2.38 1.17
N PRO A 14 -1.47 -3.43 0.33
CA PRO A 14 -2.69 -3.75 -0.39
C PRO A 14 -3.83 -4.22 0.52
N GLY A 15 -3.50 -4.84 1.65
CA GLY A 15 -4.48 -5.37 2.58
C GLY A 15 -5.13 -6.66 2.06
N ASP A 16 -6.45 -6.65 2.03
CA ASP A 16 -7.35 -7.78 1.85
C ASP A 16 -8.41 -7.52 0.77
N GLY A 17 -8.95 -8.61 0.21
CA GLY A 17 -10.03 -8.55 -0.77
C GLY A 17 -9.70 -7.62 -1.94
N ILE A 18 -10.61 -6.72 -2.25
CA ILE A 18 -10.48 -5.76 -3.37
C ILE A 18 -9.29 -4.79 -3.20
N GLY A 19 -8.74 -4.64 -1.99
CA GLY A 19 -7.59 -3.79 -1.74
C GLY A 19 -6.37 -4.17 -2.59
N ILE A 20 -6.20 -5.47 -2.87
CA ILE A 20 -5.11 -6.01 -3.70
C ILE A 20 -5.20 -5.47 -5.12
N GLU A 21 -6.38 -5.59 -5.74
CA GLU A 21 -6.63 -5.19 -7.12
C GLU A 21 -6.59 -3.67 -7.27
N VAL A 22 -7.19 -2.94 -6.33
CA VAL A 22 -7.26 -1.48 -6.35
C VAL A 22 -5.88 -0.85 -6.16
N VAL A 23 -5.05 -1.37 -5.25
CA VAL A 23 -3.69 -0.85 -5.06
C VAL A 23 -2.80 -1.12 -6.27
N ALA A 24 -2.92 -2.29 -6.90
CA ALA A 24 -2.21 -2.59 -8.14
C ALA A 24 -2.59 -1.60 -9.26
N ALA A 25 -3.89 -1.38 -9.48
CA ALA A 25 -4.39 -0.44 -10.48
C ALA A 25 -3.96 1.00 -10.19
N ALA A 26 -4.01 1.44 -8.92
CA ALA A 26 -3.57 2.77 -8.51
C ALA A 26 -2.09 3.01 -8.85
N LEU A 27 -1.23 2.02 -8.62
CA LEU A 27 0.20 2.13 -8.97
C LEU A 27 0.42 2.27 -10.48
N GLU A 28 -0.40 1.62 -11.32
CA GLU A 28 -0.34 1.82 -12.78
C GLU A 28 -0.73 3.25 -13.17
N VAL A 29 -1.81 3.77 -12.59
CA VAL A 29 -2.26 5.14 -12.84
C VAL A 29 -1.20 6.15 -12.40
N VAL A 30 -0.57 5.97 -11.24
CA VAL A 30 0.50 6.86 -10.76
C VAL A 30 1.68 6.85 -11.72
N LYS A 31 2.13 5.68 -12.19
CA LYS A 31 3.21 5.57 -13.18
C LYS A 31 2.85 6.28 -14.49
N ALA A 32 1.62 6.10 -14.98
CA ALA A 32 1.13 6.76 -16.17
C ALA A 32 1.07 8.30 -16.00
N ALA A 33 0.61 8.77 -14.84
CA ALA A 33 0.54 10.19 -14.52
C ALA A 33 1.93 10.84 -14.43
N ILE A 34 2.90 10.17 -13.82
CA ILE A 34 4.30 10.64 -13.79
C ILE A 34 4.82 10.82 -15.22
N LYS A 35 4.65 9.80 -16.07
CA LYS A 35 5.06 9.86 -17.48
C LYS A 35 4.37 10.99 -18.24
N ALA A 36 3.05 11.14 -18.07
CA ALA A 36 2.25 12.16 -18.76
C ALA A 36 2.61 13.59 -18.31
N SER A 37 3.02 13.77 -17.05
CA SER A 37 3.41 15.06 -16.51
C SER A 37 4.77 15.58 -17.00
N GLY A 38 5.57 14.72 -17.66
CA GLY A 38 6.96 15.05 -18.01
C GLY A 38 7.87 15.19 -16.79
N SER A 39 7.45 14.72 -15.62
CA SER A 39 8.24 14.77 -14.40
C SER A 39 9.48 13.90 -14.51
N SER A 40 10.59 14.39 -13.96
CA SER A 40 11.88 13.70 -13.94
C SER A 40 12.12 12.89 -12.66
N PHE A 41 11.15 12.81 -11.75
CA PHE A 41 11.24 12.02 -10.52
C PHE A 41 10.67 10.62 -10.72
N GLU A 42 11.08 9.70 -9.85
CA GLU A 42 10.62 8.31 -9.83
C GLU A 42 9.88 7.97 -8.52
N ILE A 43 9.19 6.84 -8.52
CA ILE A 43 8.64 6.23 -7.31
C ILE A 43 9.29 4.87 -7.08
N ALA A 44 9.74 4.63 -5.86
CA ALA A 44 10.27 3.34 -5.40
C ALA A 44 9.25 2.69 -4.47
N VAL A 45 8.59 1.64 -4.93
CA VAL A 45 7.48 1.00 -4.20
C VAL A 45 7.99 -0.22 -3.43
N THR A 46 7.74 -0.27 -2.12
CA THR A 46 7.89 -1.49 -1.31
C THR A 46 6.52 -2.03 -0.95
N HIS A 47 6.27 -3.30 -1.23
CA HIS A 47 5.01 -3.96 -0.88
C HIS A 47 5.12 -4.61 0.49
N PHE A 48 4.13 -4.35 1.35
CA PHE A 48 3.99 -4.98 2.64
C PHE A 48 2.75 -5.89 2.64
N PRO A 49 2.92 -7.21 2.84
CA PRO A 49 1.83 -8.18 2.79
C PRO A 49 1.00 -8.20 4.08
N TRP A 50 0.71 -7.03 4.64
CA TRP A 50 -0.06 -6.88 5.87
C TRP A 50 -1.56 -6.93 5.59
N GLY A 51 -2.33 -7.50 6.51
CA GLY A 51 -3.72 -7.90 6.30
C GLY A 51 -3.98 -9.28 6.88
N ASN A 52 -5.01 -9.98 6.39
CA ASN A 52 -5.37 -11.31 6.88
C ASN A 52 -4.27 -12.36 6.67
N ALA A 53 -3.45 -12.24 5.62
CA ALA A 53 -2.30 -13.13 5.42
C ALA A 53 -1.32 -13.02 6.61
N TYR A 54 -0.91 -11.80 6.95
CA TYR A 54 -0.06 -11.53 8.10
C TYR A 54 -0.75 -11.88 9.44
N PHE A 55 -2.07 -11.67 9.55
CA PHE A 55 -2.84 -12.04 10.73
C PHE A 55 -2.86 -13.55 10.98
N LYS A 56 -3.01 -14.36 9.92
CA LYS A 56 -2.98 -15.83 10.04
C LYS A 56 -1.66 -16.35 10.59
N GLU A 57 -0.56 -15.65 10.33
CA GLU A 57 0.78 -16.04 10.77
C GLU A 57 1.14 -15.46 12.16
N SER A 58 0.78 -14.20 12.43
CA SER A 58 1.26 -13.46 13.60
C SER A 58 0.20 -13.20 14.68
N GLY A 59 -1.08 -13.42 14.38
CA GLY A 59 -2.20 -13.02 15.25
C GLY A 59 -2.50 -11.52 15.26
N SER A 60 -1.80 -10.72 14.45
CA SER A 60 -1.99 -9.26 14.31
C SER A 60 -2.12 -8.86 12.85
N TYR A 61 -2.87 -7.80 12.54
CA TYR A 61 -3.01 -7.33 11.14
C TYR A 61 -1.77 -6.60 10.61
N LEU A 62 -0.96 -6.07 11.52
CA LEU A 62 0.25 -5.29 11.28
C LEU A 62 1.31 -5.72 12.31
N PRO A 63 2.61 -5.69 11.97
CA PRO A 63 3.68 -5.90 12.93
C PRO A 63 3.73 -4.77 13.95
N GLU A 64 4.14 -5.03 15.20
CA GLU A 64 4.18 -3.98 16.24
C GLU A 64 5.10 -2.79 15.90
N ASP A 65 6.16 -3.05 15.13
CA ASP A 65 7.13 -2.04 14.72
C ASP A 65 6.75 -1.32 13.42
N PHE A 66 5.55 -1.56 12.86
CA PHE A 66 5.09 -0.91 11.63
C PHE A 66 5.26 0.61 11.62
N PRO A 67 5.06 1.39 12.72
CA PRO A 67 5.23 2.83 12.68
C PRO A 67 6.69 3.23 12.47
N LYS A 68 7.64 2.44 12.98
CA LYS A 68 9.07 2.68 12.78
C LYS A 68 9.46 2.37 11.34
N THR A 69 8.95 1.28 10.79
CA THR A 69 9.15 0.88 9.40
C THR A 69 8.59 1.93 8.43
N LEU A 70 7.34 2.36 8.63
CA LEU A 70 6.67 3.30 7.73
C LEU A 70 7.21 4.73 7.80
N LYS A 71 7.85 5.14 8.91
CA LYS A 71 8.55 6.44 9.01
C LYS A 71 9.67 6.60 7.97
N GLY A 72 10.19 5.50 7.44
CA GLY A 72 11.17 5.51 6.37
C GLY A 72 10.60 5.79 4.98
N TYR A 73 9.29 6.00 4.83
CA TYR A 73 8.66 6.20 3.52
C TYR A 73 8.13 7.63 3.38
N ASP A 74 8.11 8.13 2.15
CA ASP A 74 7.61 9.46 1.82
C ASP A 74 6.07 9.47 1.76
N ALA A 75 5.45 8.33 1.41
CA ALA A 75 4.01 8.14 1.47
C ALA A 75 3.62 6.67 1.66
N ILE A 76 2.37 6.46 2.07
CA ILE A 76 1.75 5.14 2.23
C ILE A 76 0.56 5.05 1.27
N LEU A 77 0.56 4.03 0.41
CA LEU A 77 -0.58 3.64 -0.41
C LEU A 77 -1.27 2.44 0.25
N PHE A 78 -2.34 2.72 0.98
CA PHE A 78 -3.08 1.72 1.76
C PHE A 78 -4.36 1.33 1.04
N GLY A 79 -4.59 0.02 0.87
CA GLY A 79 -5.80 -0.55 0.30
C GLY A 79 -6.91 -0.71 1.33
N ALA A 80 -7.52 -1.90 1.36
CA ALA A 80 -8.61 -2.22 2.29
C ALA A 80 -8.17 -3.36 3.21
N VAL A 81 -8.41 -3.27 4.52
CA VAL A 81 -8.19 -4.38 5.46
C VAL A 81 -9.50 -4.73 6.12
N GLY A 82 -9.84 -6.02 6.11
CA GLY A 82 -11.12 -6.52 6.61
C GLY A 82 -10.92 -7.52 7.74
N ALA A 83 -11.60 -7.30 8.87
CA ALA A 83 -11.58 -8.25 9.97
C ALA A 83 -12.45 -9.46 9.65
N ALA A 84 -11.85 -10.55 9.16
CA ALA A 84 -12.54 -11.82 8.97
C ALA A 84 -13.05 -12.32 10.34
N GLY A 85 -14.35 -12.23 10.58
CA GLY A 85 -15.01 -12.82 11.76
C GLY A 85 -15.87 -11.90 12.62
N LYS A 86 -15.93 -10.58 12.37
CA LYS A 86 -17.00 -9.75 12.94
C LYS A 86 -18.14 -9.66 11.92
N PRO A 87 -19.36 -10.15 12.22
CA PRO A 87 -20.49 -9.89 11.34
C PRO A 87 -20.67 -8.38 11.24
N THR A 88 -20.51 -7.83 10.04
CA THR A 88 -21.02 -6.52 9.72
C THR A 88 -22.53 -6.61 9.87
N LYS A 89 -23.08 -6.01 10.93
CA LYS A 89 -24.54 -5.87 11.05
C LYS A 89 -25.01 -5.11 9.81
N GLY A 90 -25.58 -5.81 8.83
CA GLY A 90 -26.14 -5.19 7.63
C GLY A 90 -26.12 -5.98 6.31
N SER A 91 -25.65 -7.23 6.23
CA SER A 91 -25.90 -8.05 5.03
C SER A 91 -27.12 -8.97 5.20
N PHE A 92 -28.28 -8.36 5.08
CA PHE A 92 -29.58 -8.98 4.77
C PHE A 92 -30.13 -8.05 3.66
N LEU A 93 -30.27 -8.47 2.40
CA LEU A 93 -31.43 -9.26 1.95
C LEU A 93 -32.33 -9.73 3.10
#